data_AF-A0AA41NH72-F1
#
_entry.id   AF-A0AA41NH72-F1
#
_cell.length_a   1.000
_cell.length_b   1.000
_cell.length_c   1.000
_cell.angle_alpha   90.00
_cell.angle_beta   90.00
_cell.angle_gamma   90.00
#
_symmetry.space_group_name_H-M   'P 1'
#
loop_
_entity.id
_entity.type
_entity.pdbx_description
1 polymer ?
#
loop_
_entity_poly.entity_id
_entity_poly.type
_entity_poly.pdbx_seq_one_letter_code
_entity_poly.pdbx_strand_id
1 'polypeptide(L)'
;MSLRQHLAQLAACLQEPQKVARFQRLCGVEAPPSRSAERREDEKAEAPLAGDPRRRGRQSGATEGPQPPGSDRNQCSAKPDGSGAPNGVRNGLAAELGPASSRRAGSLRRNSLTGEEGELARVSNWPLYYLFCFGTELGNELFYIMFFPFWIWNLDALVGRRLVIIWVLVMYLGQCTKDIIRWPRPSSPPVVKLEVFYNSEYSMPSTHAMSGTAIPISMVLLTYGRWQYPPVYGLILIPCWCSLVCLSRIYMGMHSILDIIAGFLYTILILAVFYPLVDLIDNFNQTHKYAPLIIIGLHLALGIFSFTLDTWSTSRGDTAEILGSGAGIACGSHVAHSVGLLLDPSLEILPLARPPITVTLFGKAILRILIGMIFVLIIRDIMKKITIPLACKIFNIPCDDIRKARQHMEVELPYRYITYGMVGFSITFLVPYIFFFIGIS
;
A
#
# COMPACT_ATOMS: atom_id res chain seq x y z
N MET A 1 -17.20 32.93 -22.24
CA MET A 1 -17.41 31.65 -21.54
C MET A 1 -17.69 31.91 -20.08
N SER A 2 -18.64 31.19 -19.49
CA SER A 2 -18.92 31.26 -18.04
C SER A 2 -17.77 30.63 -17.24
N LEU A 3 -17.53 31.09 -16.00
CA LEU A 3 -16.53 30.52 -15.09
C LEU A 3 -16.66 28.98 -14.98
N ARG A 4 -17.89 28.46 -14.96
CA ARG A 4 -18.16 27.02 -14.94
C ARG A 4 -17.64 26.29 -16.18
N GLN A 5 -17.72 26.91 -17.36
CA GLN A 5 -17.23 26.32 -18.59
C GLN A 5 -15.70 26.29 -18.62
N HIS A 6 -15.03 27.34 -18.12
CA HIS A 6 -13.57 27.33 -17.98
C HIS A 6 -13.09 26.26 -16.99
N LEU A 7 -13.75 26.11 -15.84
CA LEU A 7 -13.40 25.09 -14.86
C LEU A 7 -13.62 23.67 -15.40
N ALA A 8 -14.73 23.44 -16.11
CA ALA A 8 -15.00 22.15 -16.74
C ALA A 8 -13.96 21.80 -17.82
N GLN A 9 -13.57 22.77 -18.65
CA GLN A 9 -12.51 22.59 -19.64
C GLN A 9 -11.15 22.32 -18.99
N LEU A 10 -10.81 23.05 -17.94
CA LEU A 10 -9.57 22.82 -17.20
C LEU A 10 -9.55 21.43 -16.56
N ALA A 11 -10.64 21.00 -15.94
CA ALA A 11 -10.76 19.68 -15.34
C ALA A 11 -10.61 18.57 -16.40
N ALA A 12 -11.31 18.68 -17.53
CA ALA A 12 -11.18 17.73 -18.64
C ALA A 12 -9.73 17.66 -19.15
N CYS A 13 -9.10 18.82 -19.34
CA CYS A 13 -7.73 18.94 -19.76
C CYS A 13 -6.77 18.27 -18.76
N LEU A 14 -6.94 18.47 -17.45
CA LEU A 14 -6.08 17.87 -16.41
C LEU A 14 -6.30 16.36 -16.21
N GLN A 15 -7.47 15.85 -16.63
CA GLN A 15 -7.81 14.44 -16.56
C GLN A 15 -7.23 13.62 -17.73
N GLU A 16 -6.84 14.27 -18.83
CA GLU A 16 -6.39 13.59 -20.05
C GLU A 16 -5.28 12.54 -19.81
N PRO A 17 -5.54 11.25 -20.13
CA PRO A 17 -4.55 10.18 -19.98
C PRO A 17 -3.27 10.42 -20.79
N GLN A 18 -3.36 11.18 -21.89
CA GLN A 18 -2.22 11.57 -22.72
C GLN A 18 -1.15 12.36 -21.94
N LYS A 19 -1.55 13.15 -20.94
CA LYS A 19 -0.60 13.90 -20.11
C LYS A 19 0.19 12.99 -19.19
N VAL A 20 -0.48 11.98 -18.61
CA VAL A 20 0.16 10.93 -17.81
C VAL A 20 1.14 10.14 -18.68
N ALA A 21 0.71 9.69 -19.86
CA ALA A 21 1.58 8.97 -20.80
C ALA A 21 2.75 9.84 -21.31
N ARG A 22 2.56 11.16 -21.49
CA ARG A 22 3.63 12.09 -21.85
C ARG A 22 4.65 12.24 -20.71
N PHE A 23 4.18 12.32 -19.47
CA PHE A 23 5.05 12.36 -18.29
C PHE A 23 5.84 11.05 -18.14
N GLN A 24 5.19 9.91 -18.31
CA GLN A 24 5.85 8.59 -18.33
C GLN A 24 6.97 8.51 -19.37
N ARG A 25 6.69 8.93 -20.62
CA ARG A 25 7.70 9.00 -21.69
C ARG A 25 8.85 9.94 -21.36
N LEU A 26 8.56 11.12 -20.80
CA LEU A 26 9.59 12.07 -20.34
C LEU A 26 10.51 11.43 -19.29
N CYS A 27 9.95 10.60 -18.42
CA CYS A 27 10.69 9.86 -17.40
C CYS A 27 11.23 8.50 -17.89
N GLY A 28 11.16 8.21 -19.19
CA GLY A 28 11.75 7.03 -19.80
C GLY A 28 10.95 5.74 -19.66
N VAL A 29 9.62 5.82 -19.54
CA VAL A 29 8.70 4.67 -19.52
C VAL A 29 7.94 4.60 -20.85
N GLU A 30 8.03 3.46 -21.52
CA GLU A 30 7.35 3.21 -22.79
C GLU A 30 6.56 1.90 -22.73
N ALA A 31 5.39 1.89 -23.38
CA ALA A 31 4.63 0.67 -23.60
C ALA A 31 5.44 -0.26 -24.52
N PRO A 32 5.44 -1.58 -24.29
CA PRO A 32 6.08 -2.51 -25.20
C PRO A 32 5.42 -2.39 -26.59
N PRO A 33 6.19 -2.57 -27.67
CA PRO A 33 5.62 -2.62 -29.01
C PRO A 33 4.53 -3.70 -29.06
N SER A 34 3.39 -3.39 -29.69
CA SER A 34 2.29 -4.34 -29.80
C SER A 34 2.79 -5.63 -30.47
N ARG A 35 2.36 -6.80 -29.98
CA ARG A 35 2.68 -8.13 -30.54
C ARG A 35 2.39 -8.25 -32.05
N SER A 36 1.60 -7.35 -32.63
CA SER A 36 1.39 -7.26 -34.08
C SER A 36 2.61 -6.78 -34.88
N ALA A 37 3.57 -6.11 -34.24
CA ALA A 37 4.82 -5.67 -34.86
C ALA A 37 5.88 -6.78 -34.85
N GLU A 38 6.02 -7.52 -33.74
CA GLU A 38 6.94 -8.68 -33.65
C GLU A 38 6.55 -9.78 -34.66
N ARG A 39 5.25 -10.03 -34.86
CA ARG A 39 4.79 -11.02 -35.85
C ARG A 39 5.13 -10.65 -37.31
N ARG A 40 5.28 -9.37 -37.62
CA ARG A 40 5.67 -8.88 -38.96
C ARG A 40 7.18 -8.95 -39.20
N GLU A 41 7.99 -8.97 -38.14
CA GLU A 41 9.43 -9.15 -38.23
C GLU A 41 9.77 -10.65 -38.35
N ASP A 42 9.06 -11.52 -37.63
CA ASP A 42 9.20 -12.98 -37.77
C ASP A 42 8.72 -13.47 -39.16
N GLU A 43 7.60 -12.95 -39.70
CA GLU A 43 7.16 -13.27 -41.07
C GLU A 43 8.11 -12.74 -42.17
N LYS A 44 8.94 -11.74 -41.87
CA LYS A 44 9.97 -11.25 -42.80
C LYS A 44 11.29 -12.02 -42.67
N ALA A 45 11.55 -12.66 -41.52
CA ALA A 45 12.71 -13.50 -41.30
C ALA A 45 12.52 -14.92 -41.88
N GLU A 46 11.29 -15.39 -42.02
CA GLU A 46 10.94 -16.66 -42.68
C GLU A 46 10.46 -16.46 -44.14
N ALA A 47 11.27 -15.82 -44.98
CA ALA A 47 11.09 -15.92 -46.43
C ALA A 47 11.86 -17.16 -46.96
N PRO A 48 11.22 -18.18 -47.56
CA PRO A 48 11.93 -19.37 -48.02
C PRO A 48 12.77 -19.03 -49.26
N LEU A 49 14.07 -19.34 -49.17
CA LEU A 49 14.95 -19.44 -50.32
C LEU A 49 14.39 -20.48 -51.30
N ALA A 50 14.23 -20.06 -52.55
CA ALA A 50 13.75 -20.88 -53.67
C ALA A 50 14.63 -22.11 -53.89
N GLY A 51 13.99 -23.28 -54.00
CA GLY A 51 14.61 -24.55 -54.36
C GLY A 51 13.73 -25.33 -55.34
N ASP A 52 14.33 -25.65 -56.49
CA ASP A 52 13.83 -26.26 -57.73
C ASP A 52 13.07 -27.61 -57.56
N PRO A 53 12.09 -27.97 -58.42
CA PRO A 53 11.30 -29.20 -58.28
C PRO A 53 11.82 -30.30 -59.22
N ARG A 54 12.05 -31.53 -58.72
CA ARG A 54 11.91 -32.75 -59.54
C ARG A 54 12.08 -34.07 -58.78
N ARG A 55 11.21 -35.01 -59.19
CA ARG A 55 11.20 -36.48 -59.09
C ARG A 55 10.73 -37.10 -57.76
N ARG A 56 10.00 -38.21 -57.69
CA ARG A 56 9.13 -39.07 -58.54
C ARG A 56 9.12 -40.43 -57.83
N GLY A 57 7.94 -41.04 -57.65
CA GLY A 57 7.77 -42.49 -57.40
C GLY A 57 7.29 -42.83 -55.99
N ARG A 58 6.03 -43.25 -55.83
CA ARG A 58 5.54 -44.65 -55.72
C ARG A 58 5.82 -45.25 -54.33
N GLN A 59 4.96 -45.98 -53.64
CA GLN A 59 3.67 -46.67 -53.89
C GLN A 59 3.12 -47.00 -52.47
N SER A 60 1.81 -46.89 -52.19
CA SER A 60 0.83 -48.01 -52.16
C SER A 60 1.14 -49.08 -51.09
N GLY A 61 0.27 -49.49 -50.18
CA GLY A 61 -1.15 -49.22 -49.93
C GLY A 61 -1.71 -50.26 -48.93
N ALA A 62 -2.89 -49.95 -48.37
CA ALA A 62 -3.96 -50.87 -47.90
C ALA A 62 -3.64 -51.85 -46.71
N THR A 63 -4.55 -52.35 -45.86
CA THR A 63 -6.02 -52.50 -45.85
C THR A 63 -6.51 -52.87 -44.41
N GLU A 64 -7.75 -52.47 -44.06
CA GLU A 64 -8.79 -53.07 -43.14
C GLU A 64 -8.39 -53.77 -41.82
N GLY A 65 -8.85 -53.39 -40.61
CA GLY A 65 -10.21 -53.48 -40.01
C GLY A 65 -10.29 -54.70 -39.02
N PRO A 66 -11.27 -54.91 -38.10
CA PRO A 66 -12.12 -54.04 -37.26
C PRO A 66 -12.01 -54.35 -35.71
N GLN A 67 -12.71 -53.56 -34.87
CA GLN A 67 -13.00 -53.78 -33.42
C GLN A 67 -13.75 -55.12 -33.13
N PRO A 68 -13.87 -55.70 -31.89
CA PRO A 68 -14.46 -55.06 -30.68
C PRO A 68 -14.02 -55.68 -29.29
N PRO A 69 -14.81 -55.76 -28.17
CA PRO A 69 -14.43 -55.21 -26.85
C PRO A 69 -14.39 -56.23 -25.67
N GLY A 70 -13.94 -55.80 -24.47
CA GLY A 70 -14.06 -56.56 -23.20
C GLY A 70 -12.86 -56.30 -22.26
N SER A 71 -13.03 -55.56 -21.16
CA SER A 71 -13.42 -55.95 -19.79
C SER A 71 -12.25 -56.43 -18.89
N ASP A 72 -12.26 -55.85 -17.69
CA ASP A 72 -11.70 -56.32 -16.41
C ASP A 72 -10.22 -56.16 -16.03
N ARG A 73 -10.06 -55.30 -15.01
CA ARG A 73 -9.43 -55.52 -13.69
C ARG A 73 -7.90 -55.45 -13.53
N ASN A 74 -7.58 -54.59 -12.54
CA ASN A 74 -6.56 -54.70 -11.49
C ASN A 74 -5.09 -54.50 -11.87
N GLN A 75 -4.50 -53.41 -11.37
CA GLN A 75 -3.64 -53.47 -10.18
C GLN A 75 -3.26 -52.08 -9.64
N CYS A 76 -3.39 -51.96 -8.31
CA CYS A 76 -2.89 -50.87 -7.48
C CYS A 76 -1.37 -50.84 -7.38
N SER A 77 -0.80 -49.66 -7.20
CA SER A 77 0.33 -49.47 -6.29
C SER A 77 0.23 -48.10 -5.61
N ALA A 78 0.17 -48.14 -4.28
CA ALA A 78 0.06 -47.01 -3.38
C ALA A 78 1.43 -46.35 -3.10
N LYS A 79 1.42 -45.00 -3.01
CA LYS A 79 2.11 -44.06 -2.06
C LYS A 79 3.59 -44.29 -1.67
N PRO A 80 4.39 -43.25 -1.30
CA PRO A 80 3.98 -42.13 -0.44
C PRO A 80 4.59 -40.73 -0.70
N ASP A 81 4.11 -39.80 0.12
CA ASP A 81 4.48 -38.42 0.43
C ASP A 81 5.91 -37.92 0.11
N GLY A 82 5.97 -36.64 -0.28
CA GLY A 82 7.22 -35.90 -0.43
C GLY A 82 7.02 -34.39 -0.59
N SER A 83 6.85 -33.70 0.55
CA SER A 83 7.34 -32.34 0.84
C SER A 83 7.10 -31.17 -0.14
N GLY A 84 6.38 -30.16 0.37
CA GLY A 84 6.86 -28.77 0.41
C GLY A 84 6.94 -28.03 -0.91
N ALA A 85 5.88 -27.33 -1.29
CA ALA A 85 5.99 -26.22 -2.23
C ALA A 85 6.55 -24.99 -1.48
N PRO A 86 7.77 -24.53 -1.76
CA PRO A 86 8.29 -23.33 -1.14
C PRO A 86 7.60 -22.11 -1.73
N ASN A 87 7.41 -21.09 -0.90
CA ASN A 87 7.05 -19.74 -1.31
C ASN A 87 7.93 -19.32 -2.49
N GLY A 88 7.32 -19.19 -3.67
CA GLY A 88 7.97 -18.68 -4.87
C GLY A 88 8.20 -17.17 -4.78
N VAL A 89 9.11 -16.74 -3.90
CA VAL A 89 9.86 -15.50 -4.07
C VAL A 89 10.87 -15.79 -5.19
N ARG A 90 10.48 -15.52 -6.43
CA ARG A 90 11.47 -15.51 -7.53
C ARG A 90 12.15 -14.15 -7.50
N ASN A 91 13.13 -14.02 -6.63
CA ASN A 91 14.12 -12.94 -6.72
C ASN A 91 14.73 -13.01 -8.13
N GLY A 92 14.79 -11.86 -8.80
CA GLY A 92 15.32 -11.75 -10.14
C GLY A 92 16.75 -12.28 -10.21
N LEU A 93 16.92 -13.43 -10.84
CA LEU A 93 18.21 -13.81 -11.41
C LEU A 93 18.28 -13.17 -12.79
N ALA A 94 19.29 -12.34 -12.99
CA ALA A 94 19.62 -11.74 -14.27
C ALA A 94 19.73 -12.83 -15.34
N ALA A 95 18.92 -12.73 -16.40
CA ALA A 95 19.15 -13.50 -17.61
C ALA A 95 20.47 -13.05 -18.23
N GLU A 96 21.27 -14.02 -18.70
CA GLU A 96 22.57 -13.78 -19.31
C GLU A 96 22.52 -12.74 -20.45
N LEU A 97 23.54 -11.88 -20.48
CA LEU A 97 23.66 -10.75 -21.39
C LEU A 97 24.07 -11.20 -22.80
N GLY A 98 23.19 -10.95 -23.78
CA GLY A 98 23.58 -10.63 -25.16
C GLY A 98 23.77 -9.12 -25.35
N PRO A 99 24.64 -8.65 -26.25
CA PRO A 99 24.90 -7.23 -26.40
C PRO A 99 23.70 -6.52 -27.05
N ALA A 100 23.19 -5.50 -26.36
CA ALA A 100 22.10 -4.59 -26.77
C ALA A 100 20.63 -5.02 -26.57
N SER A 101 20.29 -5.87 -25.58
CA SER A 101 18.88 -6.06 -25.19
C SER A 101 18.37 -4.96 -24.26
N SER A 102 17.31 -4.26 -24.66
CA SER A 102 16.62 -3.30 -23.78
C SER A 102 16.09 -3.95 -22.51
N ARG A 103 16.40 -3.38 -21.34
CA ARG A 103 15.97 -3.92 -20.04
C ARG A 103 14.47 -3.68 -19.84
N ARG A 104 13.71 -4.75 -19.59
CA ARG A 104 12.27 -4.71 -19.28
C ARG A 104 12.10 -4.52 -17.77
N ALA A 105 11.21 -3.62 -17.35
CA ALA A 105 10.89 -3.40 -15.94
C ALA A 105 9.36 -3.30 -15.79
N GLY A 106 8.83 -3.98 -14.79
CA GLY A 106 7.41 -4.05 -14.53
C GLY A 106 7.16 -5.00 -13.37
N SER A 107 6.16 -4.70 -12.54
CA SER A 107 5.78 -5.57 -11.45
C SER A 107 5.04 -6.78 -12.02
N LEU A 108 5.71 -7.92 -12.16
CA LEU A 108 5.06 -9.24 -12.36
C LEU A 108 4.30 -9.69 -11.08
N ARG A 109 3.99 -8.78 -10.15
CA ARG A 109 3.32 -9.09 -8.90
C ARG A 109 1.82 -9.20 -9.16
N ARG A 110 1.33 -10.44 -9.16
CA ARG A 110 -0.09 -10.77 -9.24
C ARG A 110 -0.83 -10.23 -8.02
N ASN A 111 -1.93 -9.50 -8.22
CA ASN A 111 -2.80 -9.10 -7.13
C ASN A 111 -3.46 -10.35 -6.51
N SER A 112 -3.27 -10.60 -5.21
CA SER A 112 -3.82 -11.79 -4.56
C SER A 112 -5.34 -11.78 -4.37
N LEU A 113 -5.95 -10.58 -4.42
CA LEU A 113 -7.40 -10.39 -4.26
C LEU A 113 -8.10 -10.41 -5.63
N THR A 114 -7.58 -9.70 -6.63
CA THR A 114 -8.22 -9.57 -7.95
C THR A 114 -7.64 -10.50 -9.02
N GLY A 115 -6.46 -11.07 -8.80
CA GLY A 115 -5.79 -11.96 -9.74
C GLY A 115 -5.11 -11.27 -10.93
N GLU A 116 -5.19 -9.93 -11.05
CA GLU A 116 -4.61 -9.15 -12.15
C GLU A 116 -3.06 -9.21 -12.18
N GLU A 117 -2.51 -9.29 -13.39
CA GLU A 117 -1.06 -9.27 -13.66
C GLU A 117 -0.63 -7.92 -14.26
N GLY A 118 0.59 -7.47 -13.97
CA GLY A 118 1.10 -6.18 -14.42
C GLY A 118 1.58 -6.18 -15.86
N GLU A 119 1.42 -5.03 -16.52
CA GLU A 119 1.96 -4.82 -17.87
C GLU A 119 3.50 -4.70 -17.80
N LEU A 120 4.19 -5.46 -18.65
CA LEU A 120 5.65 -5.34 -18.80
C LEU A 120 5.97 -4.04 -19.54
N ALA A 121 6.63 -3.09 -18.88
CA ALA A 121 7.04 -1.83 -19.49
C ALA A 121 8.53 -1.86 -19.92
N ARG A 122 8.88 -1.03 -20.89
CA ARG A 122 10.28 -0.73 -21.18
C ARG A 122 10.67 0.52 -20.39
N VAL A 123 11.72 0.41 -19.57
CA VAL A 123 12.22 1.52 -18.74
C VAL A 123 13.66 1.84 -19.15
N SER A 124 13.88 3.07 -19.61
CA SER A 124 15.21 3.57 -19.99
C SER A 124 15.90 4.33 -18.85
N ASN A 125 15.16 5.06 -18.01
CA ASN A 125 15.71 5.85 -16.90
C ASN A 125 15.51 5.18 -15.54
N TRP A 126 16.48 4.35 -15.15
CA TRP A 126 16.45 3.59 -13.90
C TRP A 126 16.56 4.43 -12.61
N PRO A 127 17.38 5.50 -12.54
CA PRO A 127 17.39 6.37 -11.36
C PRO A 127 16.01 6.96 -11.05
N LEU A 128 15.29 7.45 -12.05
CA LEU A 128 13.92 7.95 -11.87
C LEU A 128 12.95 6.84 -11.50
N TYR A 129 13.08 5.66 -12.10
CA TYR A 129 12.27 4.50 -11.73
C TYR A 129 12.37 4.19 -10.25
N TYR A 130 13.59 4.05 -9.71
CA TYR A 130 13.78 3.78 -8.28
C TYR A 130 13.32 4.93 -7.39
N LEU A 131 13.53 6.18 -7.81
CA LEU A 131 13.07 7.35 -7.08
C LEU A 131 11.53 7.36 -6.95
N PHE A 132 10.80 7.09 -8.03
CA PHE A 132 9.35 7.06 -8.01
C PHE A 132 8.78 5.80 -7.36
N CYS A 133 9.45 4.64 -7.48
CA CYS A 133 9.14 3.47 -6.66
C CYS A 133 9.21 3.83 -5.17
N PHE A 134 10.31 4.45 -4.73
CA PHE A 134 10.46 4.91 -3.37
C PHE A 134 9.37 5.92 -2.97
N GLY A 135 9.07 6.90 -3.83
CA GLY A 135 8.00 7.87 -3.59
C GLY A 135 6.61 7.24 -3.43
N THR A 136 6.32 6.16 -4.17
CA THR A 136 5.06 5.41 -4.00
C THR A 136 5.05 4.60 -2.71
N GLU A 137 6.17 4.01 -2.32
CA GLU A 137 6.27 3.28 -1.04
C GLU A 137 6.00 4.15 0.18
N LEU A 138 6.30 5.46 0.12
CA LEU A 138 5.95 6.43 1.18
C LEU A 138 4.43 6.58 1.42
N GLY A 139 3.58 6.06 0.53
CA GLY A 139 2.13 6.01 0.72
C GLY A 139 1.57 4.62 1.03
N ASN A 140 2.42 3.60 1.16
CA ASN A 140 2.03 2.21 1.35
C ASN A 140 2.10 1.75 2.81
N GLU A 141 1.47 0.61 3.11
CA GLU A 141 1.42 -0.01 4.44
C GLU A 141 2.81 -0.14 5.10
N LEU A 142 3.81 -0.58 4.32
CA LEU A 142 5.17 -0.80 4.81
C LEU A 142 5.84 0.49 5.31
N PHE A 143 5.53 1.63 4.72
CA PHE A 143 6.02 2.90 5.23
C PHE A 143 5.36 3.22 6.58
N TYR A 144 4.03 3.10 6.70
CA TYR A 144 3.32 3.43 7.93
C TYR A 144 3.73 2.55 9.12
N ILE A 145 3.90 1.24 8.90
CA ILE A 145 4.31 0.29 9.96
C ILE A 145 5.74 0.53 10.44
N MET A 146 6.58 1.22 9.67
CA MET A 146 7.93 1.60 10.09
C MET A 146 7.98 3.03 10.65
N PHE A 147 7.28 3.97 10.00
CA PHE A 147 7.36 5.39 10.27
C PHE A 147 6.72 5.79 11.60
N PHE A 148 5.48 5.35 11.88
CA PHE A 148 4.81 5.71 13.13
C PHE A 148 5.50 5.14 14.36
N PRO A 149 5.90 3.85 14.38
CA PRO A 149 6.68 3.32 15.50
C PRO A 149 8.03 4.00 15.66
N PHE A 150 8.71 4.34 14.56
CA PHE A 150 9.96 5.11 14.64
C PHE A 150 9.77 6.45 15.35
N TRP A 151 8.72 7.18 15.01
CA TRP A 151 8.36 8.42 15.70
C TRP A 151 8.08 8.19 17.19
N ILE A 152 7.27 7.19 17.52
CA ILE A 152 6.84 6.93 18.90
C ILE A 152 7.97 6.42 19.78
N TRP A 153 8.86 5.57 19.25
CA TRP A 153 9.91 4.91 20.03
C TRP A 153 11.23 5.69 20.11
N ASN A 154 11.50 6.58 19.14
CA ASN A 154 12.82 7.21 19.02
C ASN A 154 12.82 8.73 19.02
N LEU A 155 11.70 9.36 18.65
CA LEU A 155 11.65 10.82 18.52
C LEU A 155 10.77 11.45 19.59
N ASP A 156 9.45 11.27 19.46
CA ASP A 156 8.48 11.98 20.28
C ASP A 156 7.12 11.27 20.19
N ALA A 157 6.73 10.59 21.28
CA ALA A 157 5.50 9.82 21.35
C ALA A 157 4.25 10.70 21.15
N LEU A 158 4.26 11.94 21.67
CA LEU A 158 3.16 12.91 21.49
C LEU A 158 2.98 13.28 20.02
N VAL A 159 4.08 13.60 19.33
CA VAL A 159 4.00 13.93 17.90
C VAL A 159 3.58 12.70 17.10
N GLY A 160 4.14 11.52 17.41
CA GLY A 160 3.82 10.27 16.74
C GLY A 160 2.32 9.90 16.81
N ARG A 161 1.71 9.98 18.00
CA ARG A 161 0.29 9.66 18.16
C ARG A 161 -0.64 10.72 17.54
N ARG A 162 -0.27 12.00 17.57
CA ARG A 162 -1.02 13.08 16.89
C ARG A 162 -0.93 12.97 15.37
N LEU A 163 0.22 12.57 14.83
CA LEU A 163 0.39 12.25 13.41
C LEU A 163 -0.54 11.12 12.98
N VAL A 164 -0.70 10.07 13.81
CA VAL A 164 -1.63 8.98 13.54
C VAL A 164 -3.08 9.47 13.51
N ILE A 165 -3.50 10.33 14.43
CA ILE A 165 -4.87 10.90 14.43
C ILE A 165 -5.15 11.60 13.09
N ILE A 166 -4.22 12.45 12.64
CA ILE A 166 -4.36 13.16 11.36
C ILE A 166 -4.35 12.19 10.19
N TRP A 167 -3.45 11.21 10.20
CA TRP A 167 -3.36 10.20 9.15
C TRP A 167 -4.66 9.37 9.03
N VAL A 168 -5.21 8.88 10.14
CA VAL A 168 -6.48 8.14 10.17
C VAL A 168 -7.59 8.98 9.56
N LEU A 169 -7.71 10.24 9.98
CA LEU A 169 -8.73 11.15 9.49
C LEU A 169 -8.61 11.39 7.97
N VAL A 170 -7.41 11.77 7.51
CA VAL A 170 -7.15 12.07 6.10
C VAL A 170 -7.40 10.84 5.23
N MET A 171 -6.91 9.67 5.65
CA MET A 171 -7.08 8.43 4.90
C MET A 171 -8.53 7.97 4.90
N TYR A 172 -9.22 8.00 6.05
CA TYR A 172 -10.64 7.63 6.14
C TYR A 172 -11.52 8.52 5.25
N LEU A 173 -11.38 9.85 5.37
CA LEU A 173 -12.15 10.78 4.55
C LEU A 173 -11.82 10.65 3.06
N GLY A 174 -10.55 10.40 2.73
CA GLY A 174 -10.11 10.12 1.36
C GLY A 174 -10.76 8.87 0.77
N GLN A 175 -10.78 7.75 1.52
CA GLN A 175 -11.43 6.52 1.07
C GLN A 175 -12.95 6.68 0.93
N CYS A 176 -13.62 7.29 1.91
CA CYS A 176 -15.05 7.59 1.81
C CYS A 176 -15.37 8.48 0.61
N THR A 177 -14.54 9.48 0.33
CA THR A 177 -14.73 10.39 -0.80
C THR A 177 -14.55 9.67 -2.14
N LYS A 178 -13.59 8.74 -2.24
CA LYS A 178 -13.45 7.88 -3.43
C LYS A 178 -14.72 7.09 -3.71
N ASP A 179 -15.31 6.48 -2.68
CA ASP A 179 -16.52 5.67 -2.82
C ASP A 179 -17.78 6.53 -3.14
N ILE A 180 -17.76 7.82 -2.82
CA ILE A 180 -18.81 8.79 -3.19
C ILE A 180 -18.63 9.29 -4.63
N ILE A 181 -17.41 9.70 -5.01
CA ILE A 181 -17.14 10.29 -6.33
C ILE A 181 -17.10 9.23 -7.44
N ARG A 182 -16.58 8.04 -7.12
CA ARG A 182 -16.48 6.88 -8.03
C ARG A 182 -15.76 7.18 -9.34
N TRP A 183 -14.74 8.03 -9.28
CA TRP A 183 -14.02 8.49 -10.47
C TRP A 183 -13.14 7.38 -11.07
N PRO A 184 -13.19 7.14 -12.39
CA PRO A 184 -12.37 6.10 -13.02
C PRO A 184 -10.89 6.46 -13.06
N ARG A 185 -10.02 5.44 -13.01
CA ARG A 185 -8.57 5.55 -13.21
C ARG A 185 -8.24 5.97 -14.66
N PRO A 186 -7.06 6.55 -14.93
CA PRO A 186 -6.60 6.79 -16.29
C PRO A 186 -6.60 5.49 -17.12
N SER A 187 -7.07 5.58 -18.36
CA SER A 187 -7.17 4.44 -19.28
C SER A 187 -5.79 3.96 -19.77
N SER A 188 -5.61 2.64 -19.77
CA SER A 188 -4.51 1.94 -20.46
C SER A 188 -5.09 1.18 -21.66
N PRO A 189 -4.60 1.38 -22.90
CA PRO A 189 -3.64 2.41 -23.35
C PRO A 189 -4.26 3.84 -23.38
N PRO A 190 -3.46 4.95 -23.39
CA PRO A 190 -2.01 5.04 -23.64
C PRO A 190 -1.12 5.01 -22.38
N VAL A 191 -1.70 5.02 -21.18
CA VAL A 191 -0.95 5.01 -19.91
C VAL A 191 -0.44 3.61 -19.63
N VAL A 192 0.81 3.49 -19.17
CA VAL A 192 1.37 2.20 -18.75
C VAL A 192 1.16 2.02 -17.25
N LYS A 193 0.49 0.94 -16.84
CA LYS A 193 0.22 0.69 -15.41
C LYS A 193 1.34 -0.12 -14.78
N LEU A 194 2.24 0.57 -14.07
CA LEU A 194 3.39 -0.06 -13.39
C LEU A 194 3.00 -0.72 -12.06
N GLU A 195 1.87 -0.31 -11.49
CA GLU A 195 1.30 -0.84 -10.26
C GLU A 195 -0.12 -1.39 -10.54
N VAL A 196 -0.41 -2.60 -10.06
CA VAL A 196 -1.67 -3.31 -10.38
C VAL A 196 -2.59 -3.41 -9.17
N PHE A 197 -2.02 -3.29 -7.96
CA PHE A 197 -2.72 -3.58 -6.71
C PHE A 197 -3.99 -2.73 -6.53
N TYR A 198 -3.98 -1.50 -7.03
CA TYR A 198 -5.06 -0.53 -6.85
C TYR A 198 -5.91 -0.28 -8.11
N ASN A 199 -5.79 -1.12 -9.14
CA ASN A 199 -6.53 -0.96 -10.40
C ASN A 199 -8.06 -1.03 -10.22
N SER A 200 -8.51 -1.82 -9.25
CA SER A 200 -9.91 -2.00 -8.90
C SER A 200 -10.48 -0.87 -8.04
N GLU A 201 -9.68 0.12 -7.65
CA GLU A 201 -10.12 1.25 -6.84
C GLU A 201 -10.36 2.51 -7.66
N TYR A 202 -11.30 3.34 -7.18
CA TYR A 202 -11.55 4.67 -7.71
C TYR A 202 -10.32 5.58 -7.58
N SER A 203 -10.18 6.50 -8.53
CA SER A 203 -8.99 7.33 -8.70
C SER A 203 -8.99 8.58 -7.81
N MET A 204 -10.13 9.26 -7.70
CA MET A 204 -10.22 10.60 -7.13
C MET A 204 -10.87 10.59 -5.74
N PRO A 205 -10.29 11.26 -4.74
CA PRO A 205 -8.97 11.88 -4.70
C PRO A 205 -7.84 10.84 -4.54
N SER A 206 -6.60 11.21 -4.90
CA SER A 206 -5.45 10.34 -4.65
C SER A 206 -5.08 10.29 -3.17
N THR A 207 -5.36 9.17 -2.50
CA THR A 207 -5.04 8.95 -1.08
C THR A 207 -3.53 8.95 -0.78
N HIS A 208 -2.69 8.52 -1.73
CA HIS A 208 -1.22 8.67 -1.64
C HIS A 208 -0.81 10.14 -1.69
N ALA A 209 -1.39 10.94 -2.58
CA ALA A 209 -1.13 12.38 -2.60
C ALA A 209 -1.64 13.05 -1.30
N MET A 210 -2.78 12.59 -0.78
CA MET A 210 -3.33 13.12 0.47
C MET A 210 -2.41 12.85 1.67
N SER A 211 -2.04 11.59 1.90
CA SER A 211 -1.09 11.22 2.96
C SER A 211 0.30 11.85 2.76
N GLY A 212 0.81 11.87 1.54
CA GLY A 212 2.07 12.52 1.16
C GLY A 212 2.07 14.05 1.31
N THR A 213 0.89 14.66 1.43
CA THR A 213 0.72 16.08 1.79
C THR A 213 0.54 16.25 3.30
N ALA A 214 -0.32 15.44 3.91
CA ALA A 214 -0.69 15.53 5.32
C ALA A 214 0.49 15.30 6.24
N ILE A 215 1.21 14.19 6.06
CA ILE A 215 2.28 13.77 6.97
C ILE A 215 3.39 14.83 7.09
N PRO A 216 4.04 15.30 6.01
CA PRO A 216 5.12 16.27 6.15
C PRO A 216 4.64 17.63 6.68
N ILE A 217 3.44 18.08 6.30
CA ILE A 217 2.88 19.34 6.84
C ILE A 217 2.62 19.19 8.35
N SER A 218 1.93 18.13 8.75
CA SER A 218 1.61 17.87 10.15
C SER A 218 2.84 17.62 11.00
N MET A 219 3.88 16.96 10.47
CA MET A 219 5.16 16.81 11.15
C MET A 219 5.71 18.18 11.52
N VAL A 220 5.84 19.08 10.54
CA VAL A 220 6.38 20.43 10.77
C VAL A 220 5.50 21.23 11.72
N LEU A 221 4.16 21.18 11.57
CA LEU A 221 3.24 21.90 12.44
C LEU A 221 3.31 21.43 13.91
N LEU A 222 3.37 20.11 14.13
CA LEU A 222 3.40 19.52 15.48
C LEU A 222 4.77 19.66 16.16
N THR A 223 5.86 19.77 15.40
CA THR A 223 7.20 19.97 15.96
C THR A 223 7.61 21.45 16.06
N TYR A 224 6.92 22.35 15.36
CA TYR A 224 7.21 23.78 15.41
C TYR A 224 6.93 24.34 16.82
N GLY A 225 7.92 25.01 17.41
CA GLY A 225 7.85 25.50 18.80
C GLY A 225 8.00 24.40 19.87
N ARG A 226 7.96 23.12 19.49
CA ARG A 226 8.22 21.99 20.38
C ARG A 226 9.68 21.54 20.34
N TRP A 227 10.28 21.53 19.16
CA TRP A 227 11.68 21.18 18.95
C TRP A 227 12.47 22.35 18.38
N GLN A 228 13.71 22.53 18.84
CA GLN A 228 14.59 23.57 18.32
C GLN A 228 15.28 23.11 17.02
N TYR A 229 14.76 23.56 15.88
CA TYR A 229 15.43 23.42 14.58
C TYR A 229 15.10 24.59 13.64
N PRO A 230 15.99 24.91 12.69
CA PRO A 230 15.75 25.97 11.71
C PRO A 230 14.47 25.73 10.86
N PRO A 231 13.57 26.71 10.71
CA PRO A 231 12.34 26.58 9.91
C PRO A 231 12.59 26.17 8.45
N VAL A 232 13.78 26.47 7.92
CA VAL A 232 14.21 26.07 6.56
C VAL A 232 14.10 24.56 6.32
N TYR A 233 14.26 23.72 7.35
CA TYR A 233 14.09 22.28 7.21
C TYR A 233 12.65 21.92 6.83
N GLY A 234 11.65 22.58 7.43
CA GLY A 234 10.25 22.40 7.04
C GLY A 234 9.97 22.91 5.63
N LEU A 235 10.54 24.07 5.27
CA LEU A 235 10.40 24.66 3.94
C LEU A 235 11.00 23.80 2.81
N ILE A 236 11.98 22.95 3.12
CA ILE A 236 12.55 21.99 2.16
C ILE A 236 11.78 20.67 2.22
N LEU A 237 11.53 20.13 3.42
CA LEU A 237 10.93 18.81 3.62
C LEU A 237 9.54 18.71 2.98
N ILE A 238 8.67 19.69 3.24
CA ILE A 238 7.29 19.68 2.76
C ILE A 238 7.21 19.61 1.23
N PRO A 239 7.78 20.55 0.45
CA PRO A 239 7.68 20.50 -1.00
C PRO A 239 8.41 19.30 -1.59
N CYS A 240 9.56 18.89 -1.06
CA CYS A 240 10.29 17.72 -1.56
C CYS A 240 9.50 16.43 -1.37
N TRP A 241 8.98 16.17 -0.16
CA TRP A 241 8.19 14.98 0.13
C TRP A 241 6.89 14.97 -0.67
N CYS A 242 6.12 16.06 -0.59
CA CYS A 242 4.84 16.18 -1.28
C CYS A 242 5.00 15.97 -2.79
N SER A 243 5.99 16.64 -3.41
CA SER A 243 6.24 16.53 -4.84
C SER A 243 6.69 15.13 -5.23
N LEU A 244 7.57 14.50 -4.44
CA LEU A 244 8.03 13.13 -4.69
C LEU A 244 6.87 12.14 -4.72
N VAL A 245 5.99 12.17 -3.71
CA VAL A 245 4.83 11.27 -3.63
C VAL A 245 3.85 11.57 -4.75
N CYS A 246 3.47 12.83 -4.97
CA CYS A 246 2.53 13.24 -6.01
C CYS A 246 2.98 12.83 -7.42
N LEU A 247 4.24 13.13 -7.77
CA LEU A 247 4.80 12.79 -9.08
C LEU A 247 4.94 11.27 -9.26
N SER A 248 5.25 10.53 -8.19
CA SER A 248 5.31 9.07 -8.26
C SER A 248 4.00 8.43 -8.69
N ARG A 249 2.84 8.98 -8.27
CA ARG A 249 1.52 8.44 -8.63
C ARG A 249 1.16 8.64 -10.09
N ILE A 250 1.62 9.75 -10.68
CA ILE A 250 1.52 10.01 -12.12
C ILE A 250 2.47 9.06 -12.86
N TYR A 251 3.71 8.90 -12.35
CA TYR A 251 4.70 7.99 -12.95
C TYR A 251 4.22 6.53 -13.00
N MET A 252 3.60 6.05 -11.92
CA MET A 252 3.05 4.69 -11.84
C MET A 252 1.82 4.46 -12.75
N GLY A 253 1.25 5.52 -13.32
CA GLY A 253 0.08 5.44 -14.19
C GLY A 253 -1.24 5.27 -13.42
N MET A 254 -1.24 5.49 -12.11
CA MET A 254 -2.39 5.22 -11.25
C MET A 254 -3.35 6.39 -11.09
N HIS A 255 -2.88 7.62 -11.33
CA HIS A 255 -3.67 8.82 -11.12
C HIS A 255 -3.44 9.86 -12.22
N SER A 256 -4.48 10.60 -12.56
CA SER A 256 -4.40 11.79 -13.41
C SER A 256 -3.88 12.99 -12.61
N ILE A 257 -3.50 14.07 -13.31
CA ILE A 257 -3.05 15.30 -12.64
C ILE A 257 -4.18 15.91 -11.80
N LEU A 258 -5.43 15.79 -12.27
CA LEU A 258 -6.61 16.26 -11.54
C LEU A 258 -6.78 15.53 -10.21
N ASP A 259 -6.58 14.22 -10.17
CA ASP A 259 -6.70 13.40 -8.95
C ASP A 259 -5.70 13.83 -7.87
N ILE A 260 -4.49 14.22 -8.29
CA ILE A 260 -3.41 14.71 -7.43
C ILE A 260 -3.74 16.09 -6.88
N ILE A 261 -4.16 17.02 -7.74
CA ILE A 261 -4.54 18.38 -7.31
C ILE A 261 -5.71 18.31 -6.33
N ALA A 262 -6.72 17.48 -6.61
CA ALA A 262 -7.86 17.29 -5.73
C ALA A 262 -7.44 16.70 -4.38
N GLY A 263 -6.58 15.67 -4.36
CA GLY A 263 -6.06 15.10 -3.11
C GLY A 263 -5.25 16.11 -2.29
N PHE A 264 -4.39 16.89 -2.93
CA PHE A 264 -3.61 17.94 -2.28
C PHE A 264 -4.53 19.00 -1.64
N LEU A 265 -5.42 19.61 -2.42
CA LEU A 265 -6.33 20.66 -1.94
C LEU A 265 -7.28 20.14 -0.87
N TYR A 266 -7.79 18.91 -1.03
CA TYR A 266 -8.66 18.30 -0.04
C TYR A 266 -7.96 18.05 1.28
N THR A 267 -6.68 17.67 1.24
CA THR A 267 -5.87 17.52 2.46
C THR A 267 -5.66 18.85 3.17
N ILE A 268 -5.37 19.93 2.43
CA ILE A 268 -5.26 21.27 3.04
C ILE A 268 -6.57 21.66 3.72
N LEU A 269 -7.72 21.37 3.10
CA LEU A 269 -9.03 21.60 3.70
C LEU A 269 -9.24 20.78 4.98
N ILE A 270 -8.93 19.48 4.96
CA ILE A 270 -9.04 18.61 6.13
C ILE A 270 -8.15 19.13 7.26
N LEU A 271 -6.89 19.47 6.97
CA LEU A 271 -5.98 20.03 7.97
C LEU A 271 -6.49 21.35 8.53
N ALA A 272 -6.98 22.27 7.69
CA ALA A 272 -7.51 23.54 8.16
C ALA A 272 -8.69 23.37 9.15
N VAL A 273 -9.54 22.38 8.94
CA VAL A 273 -10.71 22.12 9.79
C VAL A 273 -10.35 21.32 11.04
N PHE A 274 -9.55 20.26 10.91
CA PHE A 274 -9.38 19.27 11.96
C PHE A 274 -8.07 19.37 12.73
N TYR A 275 -7.03 20.03 12.19
CA TYR A 275 -5.78 20.24 12.93
C TYR A 275 -6.00 20.93 14.29
N PRO A 276 -6.87 21.97 14.42
CA PRO A 276 -7.15 22.58 15.72
C PRO A 276 -7.80 21.63 16.74
N LEU A 277 -8.43 20.54 16.27
CA LEU A 277 -9.11 19.56 17.11
C LEU A 277 -8.18 18.41 17.55
N VAL A 278 -6.99 18.29 16.96
CA VAL A 278 -6.07 17.18 17.24
C VAL A 278 -5.73 17.14 18.72
N ASP A 279 -5.38 18.27 19.33
CA ASP A 279 -5.02 18.34 20.74
C ASP A 279 -6.19 17.94 21.66
N LEU A 280 -7.42 18.33 21.30
CA LEU A 280 -8.61 17.93 22.04
C LEU A 280 -8.84 16.42 21.98
N ILE A 281 -8.77 15.84 20.78
CA ILE A 281 -8.93 14.39 20.55
C ILE A 281 -7.83 13.62 21.30
N ASP A 282 -6.61 14.09 21.19
CA ASP A 282 -5.41 13.52 21.79
C ASP A 282 -5.53 13.47 23.32
N ASN A 283 -5.92 14.60 23.94
CA ASN A 283 -6.15 14.71 25.39
C ASN A 283 -7.32 13.84 25.87
N PHE A 284 -8.42 13.82 25.12
CA PHE A 284 -9.56 12.95 25.41
C PHE A 284 -9.14 11.48 25.42
N ASN A 285 -8.39 11.06 24.41
CA ASN A 285 -7.91 9.68 24.28
C ASN A 285 -7.07 9.24 25.49
N GLN A 286 -6.25 10.14 26.07
CA GLN A 286 -5.39 9.78 27.22
C GLN A 286 -6.10 9.81 28.56
N THR A 287 -6.91 10.84 28.79
CA THR A 287 -7.32 11.21 30.16
C THR A 287 -8.72 10.72 30.52
N HIS A 288 -9.60 10.54 29.55
CA HIS A 288 -10.98 10.18 29.85
C HIS A 288 -11.10 8.67 30.15
N LYS A 289 -11.63 8.33 31.34
CA LYS A 289 -11.86 6.95 31.80
C LYS A 289 -12.56 6.01 30.80
N TYR A 290 -13.50 6.51 30.01
CA TYR A 290 -14.26 5.72 29.04
C TYR A 290 -13.73 5.85 27.61
N ALA A 291 -12.58 6.51 27.41
CA ALA A 291 -12.00 6.73 26.10
C ALA A 291 -11.83 5.43 25.30
N PRO A 292 -11.28 4.31 25.83
CA PRO A 292 -11.12 3.10 25.02
C PRO A 292 -12.41 2.57 24.42
N LEU A 293 -13.51 2.57 25.19
CA LEU A 293 -14.82 2.12 24.71
C LEU A 293 -15.37 3.06 23.63
N ILE A 294 -15.24 4.37 23.84
CA ILE A 294 -15.70 5.39 22.88
C ILE A 294 -14.86 5.35 21.60
N ILE A 295 -13.54 5.19 21.71
CA ILE A 295 -12.61 5.07 20.58
C ILE A 295 -12.99 3.86 19.72
N ILE A 296 -13.11 2.68 20.33
CA ILE A 296 -13.46 1.44 19.60
C ILE A 296 -14.85 1.60 18.97
N GLY A 297 -15.85 2.05 19.73
CA GLY A 297 -17.21 2.25 19.23
C GLY A 297 -17.27 3.23 18.07
N LEU A 298 -16.58 4.37 18.16
CA LEU A 298 -16.51 5.38 17.12
C LEU A 298 -15.85 4.82 15.84
N HIS A 299 -14.68 4.19 15.95
CA HIS A 299 -13.98 3.65 14.78
C HIS A 299 -14.77 2.51 14.12
N LEU A 300 -15.46 1.67 14.89
CA LEU A 300 -16.38 0.67 14.34
C LEU A 300 -17.57 1.32 13.63
N ALA A 301 -18.18 2.36 14.21
CA ALA A 301 -19.29 3.08 13.59
C ALA A 301 -18.88 3.75 12.28
N LEU A 302 -17.68 4.36 12.23
CA LEU A 302 -17.09 4.92 11.02
C LEU A 302 -16.84 3.84 9.96
N GLY A 303 -16.32 2.67 10.37
CA GLY A 303 -16.13 1.53 9.46
C GLY A 303 -17.44 1.08 8.85
N ILE A 304 -18.47 0.83 9.67
CA ILE A 304 -19.80 0.44 9.22
C ILE A 304 -20.38 1.48 8.26
N PHE A 305 -20.28 2.77 8.59
CA PHE A 305 -20.73 3.86 7.72
C PHE A 305 -20.04 3.81 6.36
N SER A 306 -18.70 3.71 6.32
CA SER A 306 -17.95 3.60 5.06
C SER A 306 -18.42 2.40 4.22
N PHE A 307 -18.72 1.26 4.86
CA PHE A 307 -19.19 0.07 4.15
C PHE A 307 -20.60 0.18 3.57
N THR A 308 -21.41 1.16 4.02
CA THR A 308 -22.73 1.42 3.41
C THR A 308 -22.65 2.20 2.09
N LEU A 309 -21.49 2.80 1.76
CA LEU A 309 -21.35 3.72 0.63
C LEU A 309 -21.21 3.05 -0.75
N ASP A 310 -20.96 1.73 -0.86
CA ASP A 310 -20.88 1.07 -2.18
C ASP A 310 -21.20 -0.44 -2.17
N THR A 311 -21.11 -1.09 -3.34
CA THR A 311 -21.10 -2.54 -3.53
C THR A 311 -19.71 -2.97 -3.97
N TRP A 312 -18.90 -3.47 -3.03
CA TRP A 312 -17.60 -4.13 -3.22
C TRP A 312 -16.47 -3.31 -3.92
N SER A 313 -15.59 -2.72 -3.10
CA SER A 313 -14.30 -2.13 -3.51
C SER A 313 -13.18 -2.60 -2.57
N THR A 314 -11.95 -2.77 -3.07
CA THR A 314 -10.79 -3.19 -2.25
C THR A 314 -10.42 -2.15 -1.18
N SER A 315 -10.91 -0.91 -1.30
CA SER A 315 -10.71 0.18 -0.33
C SER A 315 -11.27 -0.14 1.06
N ARG A 316 -12.24 -1.06 1.19
CA ARG A 316 -12.83 -1.41 2.49
C ARG A 316 -11.87 -2.10 3.43
N GLY A 317 -11.07 -3.02 2.89
CA GLY A 317 -10.03 -3.69 3.66
C GLY A 317 -9.05 -2.67 4.21
N ASP A 318 -8.64 -1.71 3.38
CA ASP A 318 -7.74 -0.63 3.76
C ASP A 318 -8.40 0.28 4.81
N THR A 319 -9.67 0.65 4.66
CA THR A 319 -10.41 1.43 5.66
C THR A 319 -10.49 0.70 7.01
N ALA A 320 -10.79 -0.61 7.02
CA ALA A 320 -10.81 -1.42 8.24
C ALA A 320 -9.44 -1.45 8.93
N GLU A 321 -8.37 -1.57 8.15
CA GLU A 321 -6.98 -1.57 8.61
C GLU A 321 -6.55 -0.21 9.17
N ILE A 322 -6.90 0.90 8.50
CA ILE A 322 -6.65 2.27 8.96
C ILE A 322 -7.36 2.54 10.29
N LEU A 323 -8.67 2.26 10.34
CA LEU A 323 -9.48 2.50 11.54
C LEU A 323 -9.08 1.59 12.70
N GLY A 324 -8.72 0.32 12.42
CA GLY A 324 -8.18 -0.61 13.39
C GLY A 324 -6.87 -0.06 13.98
N SER A 325 -5.92 0.31 13.13
CA SER A 325 -4.64 0.90 13.55
C SER A 325 -4.82 2.14 14.42
N GLY A 326 -5.72 3.05 14.02
CA GLY A 326 -6.06 4.26 14.78
C GLY A 326 -6.62 3.96 16.17
N ALA A 327 -7.62 3.08 16.23
CA ALA A 327 -8.22 2.66 17.50
C ALA A 327 -7.20 1.98 18.42
N GLY A 328 -6.36 1.12 17.86
CA GLY A 328 -5.28 0.42 18.55
C GLY A 328 -4.27 1.38 19.17
N ILE A 329 -3.73 2.29 18.37
CA ILE A 329 -2.75 3.29 18.83
C ILE A 329 -3.35 4.15 19.93
N ALA A 330 -4.58 4.64 19.76
CA ALA A 330 -5.24 5.48 20.74
C ALA A 330 -5.54 4.73 22.05
N CYS A 331 -6.02 3.49 22.00
CA CYS A 331 -6.24 2.66 23.19
C CYS A 331 -4.92 2.29 23.88
N GLY A 332 -3.87 1.95 23.13
CA GLY A 332 -2.57 1.64 23.71
C GLY A 332 -1.93 2.88 24.35
N SER A 333 -2.08 4.06 23.75
CA SER A 333 -1.67 5.32 24.38
C SER A 333 -2.41 5.55 25.70
N HIS A 334 -3.73 5.34 25.73
CA HIS A 334 -4.55 5.49 26.94
C HIS A 334 -4.03 4.61 28.09
N VAL A 335 -3.75 3.34 27.79
CA VAL A 335 -3.22 2.40 28.79
C VAL A 335 -1.82 2.81 29.21
N ALA A 336 -0.93 3.16 28.26
CA ALA A 336 0.42 3.61 28.55
C ALA A 336 0.44 4.86 29.45
N HIS A 337 -0.47 5.81 29.22
CA HIS A 337 -0.65 6.99 30.05
C HIS A 337 -1.18 6.62 31.45
N SER A 338 -2.18 5.74 31.52
CA SER A 338 -2.82 5.31 32.78
C SER A 338 -1.84 4.59 33.72
N VAL A 339 -0.83 3.88 33.18
CA VAL A 339 0.22 3.22 33.97
C VAL A 339 1.49 4.06 34.13
N GLY A 340 1.52 5.30 33.61
CA GLY A 340 2.68 6.19 33.71
C GLY A 340 3.90 5.79 32.87
N LEU A 341 3.72 4.98 31.82
CA LEU A 341 4.81 4.45 30.98
C LEU A 341 5.34 5.49 29.98
N LEU A 342 4.46 6.30 29.39
CA LEU A 342 4.80 7.33 28.41
C LEU A 342 4.21 8.67 28.84
N LEU A 343 4.96 9.40 29.66
CA LEU A 343 4.56 10.73 30.14
C LEU A 343 5.14 11.81 29.23
N ASP A 344 4.28 12.75 28.85
CA ASP A 344 4.66 13.86 28.00
C ASP A 344 5.51 14.90 28.78
N PRO A 345 6.56 15.47 28.19
CA PRO A 345 7.34 16.53 28.82
C PRO A 345 6.47 17.74 29.19
N SER A 346 6.73 18.34 30.35
CA SER A 346 6.07 19.58 30.78
C SER A 346 6.29 20.71 29.76
N LEU A 347 5.27 21.57 29.60
CA LEU A 347 5.33 22.74 28.72
C LEU A 347 6.45 23.71 29.09
N GLU A 348 6.89 23.72 30.36
CA GLU A 348 7.96 24.58 30.86
C GLU A 348 9.34 24.25 30.29
N ILE A 349 9.53 23.03 29.77
CA ILE A 349 10.82 22.54 29.23
C ILE A 349 10.92 22.80 27.71
N LEU A 350 9.85 23.32 27.09
CA LEU A 350 9.81 23.60 25.66
C LEU A 350 10.48 24.94 25.32
N PRO A 351 11.15 25.06 24.15
CA PRO A 351 11.35 24.02 23.14
C PRO A 351 12.49 23.06 23.46
N LEU A 352 12.30 21.77 23.16
CA LEU A 352 13.28 20.71 23.34
C LEU A 352 14.52 20.95 22.47
N ALA A 353 15.69 20.99 23.10
CA ALA A 353 16.97 21.04 22.40
C ALA A 353 17.25 19.69 21.72
N ARG A 354 17.89 19.74 20.54
CA ARG A 354 18.32 18.52 19.85
C ARG A 354 19.45 17.85 20.65
N PRO A 355 19.29 16.59 21.10
CA PRO A 355 20.36 15.90 21.80
C PRO A 355 21.55 15.66 20.84
N PRO A 356 22.79 15.63 21.34
CA PRO A 356 23.94 15.28 20.52
C PRO A 356 23.76 13.86 19.99
N ILE A 357 24.05 13.65 18.71
CA ILE A 357 23.99 12.33 18.08
C ILE A 357 25.16 11.50 18.60
N THR A 358 24.92 10.75 19.67
CA THR A 358 25.89 9.83 20.26
C THR A 358 25.72 8.43 19.67
N VAL A 359 26.79 7.64 19.67
CA VAL A 359 26.75 6.22 19.27
C VAL A 359 25.75 5.44 20.13
N THR A 360 25.63 5.79 21.41
CA THR A 360 24.67 5.19 22.35
C THR A 360 23.21 5.50 21.95
N LEU A 361 22.89 6.76 21.64
CA LEU A 361 21.55 7.15 21.20
C LEU A 361 21.18 6.44 19.89
N PHE A 362 22.11 6.44 18.92
CA PHE A 362 21.91 5.79 17.64
C PHE A 362 21.76 4.26 17.79
N GLY A 363 22.60 3.62 18.61
CA GLY A 363 22.53 2.20 18.91
C GLY A 363 21.23 1.81 19.61
N LYS A 364 20.78 2.60 20.60
CA LYS A 364 19.46 2.41 21.24
C LYS A 364 18.34 2.54 20.22
N ALA A 365 18.40 3.51 19.31
CA ALA A 365 17.37 3.71 18.31
C ALA A 365 17.24 2.53 17.34
N ILE A 366 18.38 2.01 16.86
CA ILE A 366 18.42 0.79 16.05
C ILE A 366 17.84 -0.39 16.84
N LEU A 367 18.26 -0.57 18.08
CA LEU A 367 17.84 -1.70 18.92
C LEU A 367 16.32 -1.68 19.17
N ARG A 368 15.75 -0.51 19.48
CA ARG A 368 14.30 -0.32 19.64
C ARG A 368 13.56 -0.71 18.36
N ILE A 369 14.02 -0.26 17.20
CA ILE A 369 13.38 -0.59 15.93
C ILE A 369 13.48 -2.09 15.63
N LEU A 370 14.64 -2.70 15.77
CA LEU A 370 14.81 -4.13 15.49
C LEU A 370 13.95 -4.99 16.42
N ILE A 371 14.04 -4.78 17.73
CA ILE A 371 13.26 -5.54 18.72
C ILE A 371 11.77 -5.25 18.53
N GLY A 372 11.39 -3.98 18.48
CA GLY A 372 10.00 -3.56 18.36
C GLY A 372 9.33 -4.10 17.09
N MET A 373 10.01 -4.06 15.94
CA MET A 373 9.47 -4.58 14.69
C MET A 373 9.33 -6.11 14.71
N ILE A 374 10.28 -6.84 15.32
CA ILE A 374 10.13 -8.29 15.51
C ILE A 374 8.85 -8.59 16.31
N PHE A 375 8.64 -7.89 17.43
CA PHE A 375 7.44 -8.05 18.25
C PHE A 375 6.16 -7.69 17.49
N VAL A 376 6.14 -6.57 16.77
CA VAL A 376 4.99 -6.14 15.95
C VAL A 376 4.63 -7.18 14.89
N LEU A 377 5.62 -7.75 14.20
CA LEU A 377 5.40 -8.77 13.18
C LEU A 377 4.90 -10.10 13.79
N ILE A 378 5.42 -10.48 14.95
CA ILE A 378 4.93 -11.65 15.70
C ILE A 378 3.47 -11.45 16.12
N ILE A 379 3.12 -10.30 16.71
CA ILE A 379 1.74 -9.99 17.07
C ILE A 379 0.84 -10.01 15.84
N ARG A 380 1.27 -9.43 14.72
CA ARG A 380 0.51 -9.45 13.46
C ARG A 380 0.23 -10.88 12.99
N ASP A 381 1.21 -11.77 13.04
CA ASP A 381 1.05 -13.18 12.62
C ASP A 381 0.12 -13.96 13.57
N ILE A 382 0.34 -13.83 14.89
CA ILE A 382 -0.50 -14.44 15.92
C ILE A 382 -1.96 -13.99 15.76
N MET A 383 -2.18 -12.68 15.66
CA MET A 383 -3.52 -12.13 15.54
C MET A 383 -4.22 -12.55 14.25
N LYS A 384 -3.51 -12.67 13.12
CA LYS A 384 -4.09 -13.22 11.88
C LYS A 384 -4.50 -14.68 12.07
N LYS A 385 -3.68 -15.51 12.71
CA LYS A 385 -3.97 -16.93 12.99
C LYS A 385 -5.14 -17.12 13.94
N ILE A 386 -5.41 -16.16 14.82
CA ILE A 386 -6.55 -16.19 15.75
C ILE A 386 -7.82 -15.64 15.10
N THR A 387 -7.74 -14.46 14.49
CA THR A 387 -8.91 -13.70 14.05
C THR A 387 -9.57 -14.29 12.80
N ILE A 388 -8.80 -14.84 11.85
CA ILE A 388 -9.37 -15.40 10.62
C ILE A 388 -10.24 -16.63 10.91
N PRO A 389 -9.75 -17.67 11.64
CA PRO A 389 -10.60 -18.82 11.97
C PRO A 389 -11.80 -18.44 12.84
N LEU A 390 -11.62 -17.48 13.77
CA LEU A 390 -12.71 -16.98 14.60
C LEU A 390 -13.81 -16.33 13.75
N ALA A 391 -13.45 -15.45 12.81
CA ALA A 391 -14.41 -14.83 11.90
C ALA A 391 -15.11 -15.89 11.03
N CYS A 392 -14.36 -16.84 10.47
CA CYS A 392 -14.93 -17.94 9.69
C CYS A 392 -15.97 -18.74 10.51
N LYS A 393 -15.68 -19.02 11.78
CA LYS A 393 -16.59 -19.71 12.69
C LYS A 393 -17.84 -18.89 13.02
N ILE A 394 -17.70 -17.59 13.28
CA ILE A 394 -18.82 -16.69 13.61
C ILE A 394 -19.79 -16.56 12.43
N PHE A 395 -19.26 -16.47 11.21
CA PHE A 395 -20.05 -16.26 9.99
C PHE A 395 -20.36 -17.55 9.22
N ASN A 396 -20.02 -18.72 9.77
CA ASN A 396 -20.22 -20.04 9.14
C ASN A 396 -19.62 -20.16 7.73
N ILE A 397 -18.41 -19.62 7.53
CA ILE A 397 -17.67 -19.67 6.26
C ILE A 397 -16.64 -20.82 6.32
N PRO A 398 -16.54 -21.69 5.29
CA PRO A 398 -15.52 -22.74 5.25
C PRO A 398 -14.10 -22.17 5.33
N CYS A 399 -13.29 -22.72 6.23
CA CYS A 399 -11.93 -22.23 6.52
C CYS A 399 -10.81 -23.11 5.91
N ASP A 400 -11.16 -24.08 5.07
CA ASP A 400 -10.20 -25.04 4.48
C ASP A 400 -9.16 -24.34 3.59
N ASP A 401 -9.58 -23.28 2.90
CA ASP A 401 -8.70 -22.40 2.13
C ASP A 401 -8.78 -20.97 2.67
N ILE A 402 -7.80 -20.62 3.51
CA ILE A 402 -7.66 -19.28 4.11
C ILE A 402 -7.65 -18.18 3.05
N ARG A 403 -7.12 -18.44 1.84
CA ARG A 403 -7.08 -17.41 0.79
C ARG A 403 -8.47 -17.07 0.29
N LYS A 404 -9.31 -18.09 0.08
CA LYS A 404 -10.71 -17.90 -0.31
C LYS A 404 -11.53 -17.30 0.82
N ALA A 405 -11.32 -17.76 2.06
CA ALA A 405 -12.01 -17.20 3.22
C ALA A 405 -11.79 -15.69 3.36
N ARG A 406 -10.57 -15.20 3.09
CA ARG A 406 -10.25 -13.76 3.12
C ARG A 406 -10.90 -12.93 2.01
N GLN A 407 -11.48 -13.55 0.99
CA GLN A 407 -12.23 -12.83 -0.06
C GLN A 407 -13.67 -12.54 0.39
N HIS A 408 -14.13 -13.13 1.50
CA HIS A 408 -15.43 -12.80 2.10
C HIS A 408 -15.31 -11.58 2.99
N MET A 409 -16.22 -10.62 2.82
CA MET A 409 -16.22 -9.34 3.56
C MET A 409 -16.31 -9.56 5.07
N GLU A 410 -17.13 -10.53 5.46
CA GLU A 410 -17.42 -10.92 6.83
C GLU A 410 -16.18 -11.46 7.55
N VAL A 411 -15.20 -11.96 6.79
CA VAL A 411 -13.90 -12.37 7.32
C VAL A 411 -12.90 -11.23 7.18
N GLU A 412 -12.84 -10.58 6.02
CA GLU A 412 -11.83 -9.58 5.69
C GLU A 412 -11.79 -8.41 6.67
N LEU A 413 -12.94 -7.80 6.89
CA LEU A 413 -13.02 -6.56 7.66
C LEU A 413 -12.72 -6.80 9.14
N PRO A 414 -13.33 -7.82 9.80
CA PRO A 414 -13.01 -8.09 11.21
C PRO A 414 -11.56 -8.51 11.41
N TYR A 415 -10.99 -9.36 10.53
CA TYR A 415 -9.59 -9.77 10.72
C TYR A 415 -8.65 -8.58 10.58
N ARG A 416 -8.85 -7.71 9.57
CA ARG A 416 -7.99 -6.53 9.38
C ARG A 416 -8.16 -5.56 10.56
N TYR A 417 -9.38 -5.21 10.92
CA TYR A 417 -9.63 -4.29 12.04
C TYR A 417 -8.98 -4.77 13.34
N ILE A 418 -9.22 -6.04 13.74
CA ILE A 418 -8.70 -6.57 15.01
C ILE A 418 -7.19 -6.77 14.97
N THR A 419 -6.65 -7.32 13.88
CA THR A 419 -5.19 -7.56 13.75
C THR A 419 -4.43 -6.25 13.85
N TYR A 420 -4.84 -5.24 13.07
CA TYR A 420 -4.12 -3.97 13.03
C TYR A 420 -4.42 -3.10 14.24
N GLY A 421 -5.59 -3.26 14.88
CA GLY A 421 -5.84 -2.71 16.22
C GLY A 421 -4.86 -3.24 17.26
N MET A 422 -4.60 -4.55 17.28
CA MET A 422 -3.60 -5.11 18.20
C MET A 422 -2.16 -4.73 17.84
N VAL A 423 -1.84 -4.59 16.56
CA VAL A 423 -0.55 -4.02 16.13
C VAL A 423 -0.39 -2.58 16.64
N GLY A 424 -1.39 -1.73 16.43
CA GLY A 424 -1.40 -0.35 16.91
C GLY A 424 -1.27 -0.26 18.43
N PHE A 425 -2.04 -1.07 19.17
CA PHE A 425 -1.96 -1.17 20.62
C PHE A 425 -0.56 -1.61 21.10
N SER A 426 0.06 -2.55 20.39
CA SER A 426 1.40 -3.03 20.72
C SER A 426 2.45 -1.95 20.52
N ILE A 427 2.31 -1.12 19.47
CA ILE A 427 3.23 -0.02 19.16
C ILE A 427 3.27 1.01 20.30
N THR A 428 2.12 1.36 20.88
CA THR A 428 2.03 2.41 21.91
C THR A 428 2.11 1.90 23.34
N PHE A 429 1.87 0.61 23.59
CA PHE A 429 1.89 0.05 24.95
C PHE A 429 2.86 -1.13 25.13
N LEU A 430 2.59 -2.28 24.49
CA LEU A 430 3.33 -3.52 24.78
C LEU A 430 4.82 -3.40 24.48
N VAL A 431 5.17 -2.82 23.33
CA VAL A 431 6.58 -2.67 22.92
C VAL A 431 7.31 -1.64 23.79
N PRO A 432 6.78 -0.43 24.05
CA PRO A 432 7.36 0.48 25.04
C PRO A 432 7.52 -0.15 26.44
N TYR A 433 6.58 -0.99 26.86
CA TYR A 433 6.68 -1.70 28.14
C TYR A 433 7.85 -2.68 28.15
N ILE A 434 8.06 -3.42 27.05
CA ILE A 434 9.23 -4.28 26.87
C ILE A 434 10.51 -3.45 26.90
N PHE A 435 10.56 -2.29 26.23
CA PHE A 435 11.73 -1.41 26.23
C PHE A 435 12.09 -0.92 27.63
N PHE A 436 11.08 -0.54 28.42
CA PHE A 436 11.25 -0.19 29.82
C PHE A 436 11.83 -1.36 30.63
N PHE A 437 11.26 -2.56 30.48
CA PHE A 437 11.70 -3.76 31.19
C PHE A 437 13.15 -4.16 30.89
N ILE A 438 13.59 -4.05 29.63
CA ILE A 438 14.97 -4.38 29.21
C ILE A 438 15.95 -3.21 29.31
N GLY A 439 15.52 -2.06 29.84
CA GLY A 439 16.39 -0.90 30.10
C GLY A 439 16.81 -0.12 28.86
N ILE A 440 16.06 -0.21 27.76
CA ILE A 440 16.35 0.52 26.52
C ILE A 440 15.36 1.64 26.24
N SER A 441 14.41 1.93 27.14
CA SER A 441 13.47 3.06 27.03
C SER A 441 14.16 4.39 26.75
#